data_AF-A0A6J0XLH8-F1
#
_entry.id   AF-A0A6J0XLH8-F1
#
_cell.length_a   1.000
_cell.length_b   1.000
_cell.length_c   1.000
_cell.angle_alpha   90.00
_cell.angle_beta   90.00
_cell.angle_gamma   90.00
#
_symmetry.space_group_name_H-M   'P 1'
#
loop_
_entity.id
_entity.type
_entity.pdbx_description
1 polymer ?
#
loop_
_entity_poly.entity_id
_entity_poly.type
_entity_poly.pdbx_seq_one_letter_code
_entity_poly.pdbx_strand_id
1 'polypeptide(L)'
;MLGVPRLTLSHGRGYLQGTWEKAYQDHRRKVQEARPVVDSRAPPTLSHLCLKLGKLKQLEEGRLSAIDRDNRLLLEKVSCIMRTGGWTLSGVTCAHRSLNREKREQELCSLREKNPFCRRSQTQRRIRSPHTLWEADPPPEEETDKGHEQWEMLKPNQERENRSPSQQGFLHFI
;
A
#
# COMPACT_ATOMS: atom_id res chain seq x y z
N MET A 1 -16.04 80.69 -113.10
CA MET A 1 -15.69 80.33 -111.71
C MET A 1 -16.95 79.81 -111.02
N LEU A 2 -17.24 78.51 -111.06
CA LEU A 2 -18.20 77.88 -110.15
C LEU A 2 -17.65 76.49 -109.82
N GLY A 3 -17.10 76.35 -108.61
CA GLY A 3 -16.50 75.12 -108.11
C GLY A 3 -17.56 74.08 -107.76
N VAL A 4 -17.34 72.84 -108.19
CA VAL A 4 -18.22 71.70 -107.93
C VAL A 4 -18.13 71.29 -106.46
N PRO A 5 -19.26 71.07 -105.75
CA PRO A 5 -19.21 70.63 -104.36
C PRO A 5 -18.74 69.19 -104.29
N ARG A 6 -17.61 68.99 -103.60
CA ARG A 6 -17.02 67.67 -103.34
C ARG A 6 -17.89 66.95 -102.31
N LEU A 7 -18.71 66.00 -102.75
CA LEU A 7 -19.51 65.15 -101.86
C LEU A 7 -18.55 64.23 -101.08
N THR A 8 -18.32 64.54 -99.81
CA THR A 8 -17.63 63.66 -98.88
C THR A 8 -18.63 62.59 -98.40
N LEU A 9 -18.62 61.42 -99.06
CA LEU A 9 -19.32 60.24 -98.57
C LEU A 9 -18.64 59.77 -97.27
N SER A 10 -19.12 60.25 -96.13
CA SER A 10 -18.78 59.74 -94.79
C SER A 10 -19.59 58.48 -94.45
N HIS A 11 -19.61 57.50 -95.35
CA HIS A 11 -20.39 56.28 -95.13
C HIS A 11 -19.50 55.13 -94.66
N GLY A 12 -19.81 54.59 -93.48
CA GLY A 12 -19.52 53.18 -93.14
C GLY A 12 -18.52 52.88 -92.02
N ARG A 13 -17.88 53.87 -91.38
CA ARG A 13 -16.82 53.58 -90.39
C ARG A 13 -17.34 53.24 -88.97
N GLY A 14 -18.45 53.83 -88.54
CA GLY A 14 -18.99 53.65 -87.17
C GLY A 14 -19.77 52.36 -86.93
N TYR A 15 -20.43 51.81 -87.96
CA TYR A 15 -21.27 50.61 -87.82
C TYR A 15 -20.44 49.34 -87.64
N LEU A 16 -19.31 49.23 -88.36
CA LEU A 16 -18.31 48.18 -88.14
C LEU A 16 -17.61 48.35 -86.79
N GLN A 17 -17.53 49.58 -86.26
CA GLN A 17 -16.89 49.85 -84.99
C GLN A 17 -17.71 49.33 -83.80
N GLY A 18 -19.04 49.49 -83.85
CA GLY A 18 -19.94 48.99 -82.79
C GLY A 18 -20.03 47.47 -82.70
N THR A 19 -19.82 46.73 -83.80
CA THR A 19 -19.94 45.25 -83.80
C THR A 19 -18.74 44.59 -83.13
N TRP A 20 -17.51 45.08 -83.37
CA TRP A 20 -16.32 44.53 -82.69
C TRP A 20 -16.27 44.91 -81.21
N GLU A 21 -16.71 46.14 -80.87
CA GLU A 21 -16.79 46.60 -79.48
C GLU A 21 -17.76 45.72 -78.67
N LYS A 22 -18.93 45.42 -79.24
CA LYS A 22 -19.92 44.53 -78.62
C LYS A 22 -19.39 43.10 -78.48
N ALA A 23 -18.75 42.56 -79.52
CA ALA A 23 -18.15 41.22 -79.47
C ALA A 23 -17.03 41.13 -78.42
N TYR A 24 -16.24 42.20 -78.28
CA TYR A 24 -15.19 42.29 -77.28
C TYR A 24 -15.76 42.32 -75.86
N GLN A 25 -16.78 43.14 -75.60
CA GLN A 25 -17.46 43.19 -74.30
C GLN A 25 -18.12 41.85 -73.96
N ASP A 26 -18.78 41.20 -74.92
CA ASP A 26 -19.39 39.89 -74.72
C ASP A 26 -18.35 38.80 -74.42
N HIS A 27 -17.19 38.84 -75.08
CA HIS A 27 -16.06 37.96 -74.77
C HIS A 27 -15.54 38.19 -73.36
N ARG A 28 -15.30 39.46 -72.97
CA ARG A 28 -14.82 39.81 -71.64
C ARG A 28 -15.79 39.35 -70.55
N ARG A 29 -17.10 39.53 -70.78
CA ARG A 29 -18.14 39.02 -69.88
C ARG A 29 -18.07 37.49 -69.75
N LYS A 30 -17.99 36.76 -70.86
CA LYS A 30 -17.86 35.28 -70.85
C LYS A 30 -16.61 34.80 -70.14
N VAL A 31 -15.48 35.50 -70.29
CA VAL A 31 -14.23 35.18 -69.61
C VAL A 31 -14.34 35.45 -68.10
N GLN A 32 -14.98 36.54 -67.70
CA GLN A 32 -15.20 36.87 -66.29
C GLN A 32 -16.19 35.93 -65.61
N GLU A 33 -17.24 35.51 -66.31
CA GLU A 33 -18.27 34.60 -65.80
C GLU A 33 -17.87 33.12 -65.88
N ALA A 34 -16.76 32.81 -66.56
CA ALA A 34 -16.28 31.45 -66.72
C ALA A 34 -16.02 30.82 -65.34
N ARG A 35 -16.79 29.78 -65.01
CA ARG A 35 -16.57 28.97 -63.81
C ARG A 35 -15.48 27.93 -64.05
N PRO A 36 -14.66 27.61 -63.04
CA PRO A 36 -13.70 26.53 -63.15
C PRO A 36 -14.43 25.20 -63.41
N VAL A 37 -13.87 24.36 -64.28
CA VAL A 37 -14.41 23.03 -64.61
C VAL A 37 -14.38 22.09 -63.41
N VAL A 38 -13.41 22.29 -62.51
CA VAL A 38 -13.24 21.50 -61.29
C VAL A 38 -13.46 22.41 -60.10
N ASP A 39 -14.40 22.03 -59.24
CA ASP A 39 -14.56 22.67 -57.94
C ASP A 39 -13.41 22.21 -57.02
N SER A 40 -12.59 23.16 -56.56
CA SER A 40 -11.50 22.92 -55.62
C SER A 40 -11.87 23.27 -54.18
N ARG A 41 -13.15 23.55 -53.90
CA ARG A 41 -13.62 23.84 -52.55
C ARG A 41 -13.50 22.62 -51.64
N ALA A 42 -13.25 22.90 -50.37
CA ALA A 42 -13.24 21.85 -49.35
C ALA A 42 -14.62 21.18 -49.27
N PRO A 43 -14.70 19.85 -49.32
CA PRO A 43 -15.97 19.15 -49.18
C PRO A 43 -16.57 19.42 -47.79
N PRO A 44 -17.92 19.43 -47.67
CA PRO A 44 -18.60 19.62 -46.41
C PRO A 44 -18.18 18.56 -45.38
N THR A 45 -18.00 18.97 -44.13
CA THR A 45 -17.65 18.05 -43.05
C THR A 45 -18.82 17.10 -42.83
N LEU A 46 -18.60 15.81 -43.08
CA LEU A 46 -19.65 14.80 -42.94
C LEU A 46 -19.94 14.58 -41.44
N SER A 47 -21.17 14.83 -41.00
CA SER A 47 -21.59 14.74 -39.59
C SER A 47 -21.23 13.41 -38.91
N HIS A 48 -21.31 12.31 -39.66
CA HIS A 48 -20.96 10.97 -39.17
C HIS A 48 -19.47 10.80 -38.86
N LEU A 49 -18.57 11.57 -39.49
CA LEU A 49 -17.14 11.57 -39.15
C LEU A 49 -16.90 12.28 -37.81
N CYS A 50 -17.58 13.40 -37.57
CA CYS A 50 -17.52 14.11 -36.30
C CYS A 50 -18.02 13.26 -35.13
N LEU A 51 -19.13 12.53 -35.32
CA LEU A 51 -19.67 11.61 -34.32
C LEU A 51 -18.71 10.45 -33.99
N LYS A 52 -18.07 9.86 -35.01
CA LYS A 52 -17.05 8.81 -34.81
C LYS A 52 -15.85 9.34 -34.01
N LEU A 53 -15.37 10.54 -34.35
CA LEU A 53 -14.27 11.16 -33.63
C LEU A 53 -14.62 11.47 -32.17
N GLY A 54 -15.85 11.94 -31.89
CA GLY A 54 -16.33 12.18 -30.53
C GLY A 54 -16.37 10.90 -29.69
N LYS A 55 -16.92 9.81 -30.25
CA LYS A 55 -16.95 8.50 -29.57
C LYS A 55 -15.56 7.97 -29.26
N LEU A 56 -14.62 8.11 -30.19
CA LEU A 56 -13.23 7.68 -29.99
C LEU A 56 -12.54 8.49 -28.88
N LYS A 57 -12.75 9.80 -28.84
CA LYS A 57 -12.20 10.65 -27.78
C LYS A 57 -12.74 10.29 -26.40
N GLN A 58 -14.05 10.14 -26.27
CA GLN A 58 -14.68 9.75 -25.01
C GLN A 58 -14.22 8.38 -24.51
N LEU A 59 -14.01 7.42 -25.43
CA LEU A 59 -13.47 6.11 -25.08
C LEU A 59 -12.06 6.23 -24.51
N GLU A 60 -11.18 7.00 -25.15
CA GLU A 60 -9.80 7.18 -24.69
C GLU A 60 -9.74 7.93 -23.36
N GLU A 61 -10.56 8.97 -23.19
CA GLU A 61 -10.72 9.68 -21.92
C GLU A 61 -11.18 8.73 -20.79
N GLY A 62 -12.13 7.82 -21.08
CA GLY A 62 -12.57 6.80 -20.13
C GLY A 62 -11.45 5.81 -19.77
N ARG A 63 -10.65 5.39 -20.75
CA ARG A 63 -9.51 4.50 -20.55
C ARG A 63 -8.43 5.16 -19.68
N LEU A 64 -8.09 6.41 -19.97
CA LEU A 64 -7.14 7.22 -19.19
C LEU A 64 -7.65 7.46 -17.77
N SER A 65 -8.94 7.77 -17.59
CA SER A 65 -9.54 7.97 -16.27
C SER A 65 -9.47 6.72 -15.39
N ALA A 66 -9.67 5.53 -15.99
CA ALA A 66 -9.52 4.26 -15.28
C ALA A 66 -8.07 4.05 -14.84
N ILE A 67 -7.11 4.29 -15.74
CA ILE A 67 -5.67 4.19 -15.46
C ILE A 67 -5.28 5.16 -14.34
N ASP A 68 -5.72 6.41 -14.38
CA ASP A 68 -5.38 7.42 -13.36
C ASP A 68 -5.95 7.07 -11.99
N ARG A 69 -7.18 6.55 -11.94
CA ARG A 69 -7.79 6.05 -10.71
C ARG A 69 -6.98 4.89 -10.12
N ASP A 70 -6.60 3.93 -10.96
CA ASP A 70 -5.85 2.75 -10.55
C ASP A 70 -4.43 3.12 -10.11
N ASN A 71 -3.77 4.04 -10.82
CA ASN A 71 -2.46 4.57 -10.45
C ASN A 71 -2.51 5.27 -9.09
N ARG A 72 -3.53 6.09 -8.83
CA ARG A 72 -3.71 6.72 -7.52
C ARG A 72 -3.87 5.69 -6.42
N LEU A 73 -4.70 4.66 -6.64
CA LEU A 73 -4.89 3.59 -5.67
C LEU A 73 -3.61 2.78 -5.43
N LEU A 74 -2.85 2.50 -6.50
CA LEU A 74 -1.57 1.81 -6.40
C LEU A 74 -0.57 2.63 -5.59
N LEU A 75 -0.45 3.93 -5.87
CA LEU A 75 0.43 4.84 -5.14
C LEU A 75 0.05 4.93 -3.66
N GLU A 76 -1.25 4.98 -3.34
CA GLU A 76 -1.73 4.97 -1.96
C GLU A 76 -1.34 3.68 -1.24
N LYS A 77 -1.52 2.52 -1.90
CA LYS A 77 -1.12 1.20 -1.36
C LYS A 77 0.38 1.10 -1.15
N VAL A 78 1.19 1.51 -2.13
CA VAL A 78 2.65 1.50 -2.04
C VAL A 78 3.13 2.44 -0.95
N SER A 79 2.58 3.66 -0.87
CA SER A 79 2.88 4.61 0.20
C SER A 79 2.55 4.04 1.59
N CYS A 80 1.41 3.36 1.73
CA CYS A 80 1.03 2.68 2.96
C CYS A 80 2.07 1.61 3.33
N ILE A 81 2.40 0.71 2.40
CA ILE A 81 3.40 -0.35 2.63
C ILE A 81 4.76 0.24 3.01
N MET A 82 5.22 1.29 2.33
CA MET A 82 6.48 1.97 2.63
C MET A 82 6.47 2.61 4.02
N ARG A 83 5.38 3.28 4.42
CA ARG A 83 5.24 3.86 5.75
C ARG A 83 5.19 2.82 6.85
N THR A 84 4.50 1.70 6.62
CA THR A 84 4.30 0.65 7.62
C THR A 84 5.39 -0.44 7.54
N GLY A 85 6.39 -0.30 6.65
CA GLY A 85 7.49 -1.25 6.50
C GLY A 85 7.05 -2.68 6.16
N GLY A 86 5.87 -2.84 5.53
CA GLY A 86 5.26 -4.16 5.29
C GLY A 86 4.50 -4.75 6.48
N TRP A 87 4.43 -4.07 7.63
CA TRP A 87 3.57 -4.47 8.76
C TRP A 87 2.11 -4.16 8.42
N THR A 88 1.45 -5.06 7.69
CA THR A 88 -0.01 -5.06 7.67
C THR A 88 -0.46 -5.47 9.06
N LEU A 89 -1.11 -4.56 9.79
CA LEU A 89 -2.05 -4.97 10.84
C LEU A 89 -3.15 -5.73 10.10
N SER A 90 -2.91 -7.00 9.79
CA SER A 90 -3.97 -7.91 9.41
C SER A 90 -4.92 -7.88 10.61
N GLY A 91 -6.06 -7.22 10.41
CA GLY A 91 -7.15 -7.32 11.36
C GLY A 91 -7.41 -8.81 11.57
N VAL A 92 -7.46 -9.21 12.84
CA VAL A 92 -7.64 -10.57 13.36
C VAL A 92 -6.33 -11.31 13.65
N THR A 93 -5.81 -11.05 14.85
CA THR A 93 -5.26 -12.08 15.75
C THR A 93 -4.36 -13.12 15.07
N CYS A 94 -3.14 -12.76 14.71
CA CYS A 94 -2.05 -13.73 14.86
C CYS A 94 -1.78 -13.89 16.37
N ALA A 95 -2.78 -14.36 17.12
CA ALA A 95 -2.54 -14.98 18.40
C ALA A 95 -1.67 -16.17 18.04
N HIS A 96 -0.37 -16.08 18.31
CA HIS A 96 0.61 -17.13 18.10
C HIS A 96 0.04 -18.46 18.62
N ARG A 97 -0.59 -19.23 17.74
CA ARG A 97 -1.17 -20.52 18.06
C ARG A 97 -0.01 -21.48 18.01
N SER A 98 0.56 -21.73 19.18
CA SER A 98 1.43 -22.88 19.38
C SER A 98 0.75 -24.12 18.79
N LEU A 99 1.36 -24.74 17.78
CA LEU A 99 0.89 -25.99 17.16
C LEU A 99 0.74 -27.14 18.18
N ASN A 100 1.28 -26.96 19.39
CA ASN A 100 1.20 -27.90 20.50
C ASN A 100 0.16 -27.53 21.57
N ARG A 101 -0.66 -26.49 21.35
CA ARG A 101 -1.63 -26.01 22.34
C ARG A 101 -2.64 -27.10 22.72
N GLU A 102 -3.21 -27.76 21.72
CA GLU A 102 -4.25 -28.78 21.91
C GLU A 102 -3.71 -30.02 22.63
N LYS A 103 -2.54 -30.53 22.20
CA LYS A 103 -1.85 -31.63 22.89
C LYS A 103 -1.54 -31.29 24.35
N ARG A 104 -1.06 -30.07 24.62
CA ARG A 104 -0.78 -29.59 25.99
C ARG A 104 -2.05 -29.50 26.83
N GLU A 105 -3.16 -29.01 26.26
CA GLU A 105 -4.46 -28.95 26.94
C GLU A 105 -5.00 -30.35 27.25
N GLN A 106 -4.85 -31.31 26.34
CA GLN A 106 -5.25 -32.71 26.53
C GLN A 106 -4.41 -33.42 27.60
N GLU A 107 -3.09 -33.18 27.62
CA GLU A 107 -2.19 -33.67 28.67
C GLU A 107 -2.58 -33.09 30.04
N LEU A 108 -2.86 -31.78 30.12
CA LEU A 108 -3.32 -31.14 31.35
C LEU A 108 -4.65 -31.72 31.84
N CYS A 109 -5.62 -31.94 30.95
CA CYS A 109 -6.88 -32.60 31.30
C CYS A 109 -6.66 -34.02 31.81
N SER A 110 -5.82 -34.80 31.12
CA SER A 110 -5.47 -36.17 31.51
C SER A 110 -4.77 -36.22 32.87
N LEU A 111 -3.83 -35.31 33.14
CA LEU A 111 -3.16 -35.18 34.43
C LEU A 111 -4.16 -34.80 35.53
N ARG A 112 -5.08 -33.88 35.23
CA ARG A 112 -6.10 -33.43 36.18
C ARG A 112 -7.07 -34.56 36.52
N GLU A 113 -7.40 -35.42 35.58
CA GLU A 113 -8.26 -36.58 35.77
C GLU A 113 -7.56 -37.68 36.57
N LYS A 114 -6.29 -37.98 36.23
CA LYS A 114 -5.46 -38.98 36.90
C LYS A 114 -5.03 -38.59 38.32
N ASN A 115 -5.12 -37.31 38.68
CA ASN A 115 -4.77 -36.81 40.01
C ASN A 115 -5.97 -36.15 40.74
N PRO A 116 -6.96 -36.94 41.21
CA PRO A 116 -8.08 -36.40 41.98
C PRO A 116 -7.66 -35.88 43.36
N PHE A 117 -6.53 -36.34 43.89
CA PHE A 117 -5.99 -35.93 45.19
C PHE A 117 -5.52 -34.47 45.19
N CYS A 118 -4.84 -34.03 44.12
CA CYS A 118 -4.45 -32.62 43.95
C CYS A 118 -5.65 -31.67 43.80
N ARG A 119 -6.78 -32.13 43.23
CA ARG A 119 -8.02 -31.34 43.19
C ARG A 119 -8.59 -31.11 44.59
N ARG A 120 -8.73 -32.19 45.38
CA ARG A 120 -9.31 -32.11 46.74
C ARG A 120 -8.45 -31.28 47.68
N SER A 121 -7.12 -31.40 47.61
CA SER A 121 -6.19 -30.64 48.43
C SER A 121 -6.18 -29.14 48.09
N GLN A 122 -6.33 -28.75 46.82
CA GLN A 122 -6.49 -27.33 46.45
C GLN A 122 -7.83 -26.74 46.94
N THR A 123 -8.93 -27.50 46.88
CA THR A 123 -10.22 -27.05 47.43
C THR A 123 -10.17 -26.92 48.96
N GLN A 124 -9.54 -27.87 49.65
CA GLN A 124 -9.38 -27.82 51.11
C GLN A 124 -8.42 -26.71 51.56
N ARG A 125 -7.33 -26.45 50.83
CA ARG A 125 -6.45 -25.30 51.10
C ARG A 125 -7.14 -23.96 50.85
N ARG A 126 -8.08 -23.88 49.90
CA ARG A 126 -8.91 -22.68 49.70
C ARG A 126 -9.91 -22.43 50.83
N ILE A 127 -10.35 -23.47 51.52
CA ILE A 127 -11.28 -23.35 52.67
C ILE A 127 -10.52 -23.03 53.96
N ARG A 128 -9.25 -23.43 54.08
CA ARG A 128 -8.35 -22.98 55.15
C ARG A 128 -7.49 -21.80 54.68
N SER A 129 -8.06 -20.60 54.68
CA SER A 129 -7.26 -19.37 54.64
C SER A 129 -6.37 -19.34 55.90
N PRO A 130 -5.03 -19.21 55.78
CA PRO A 130 -4.12 -19.11 56.93
C PRO A 130 -4.37 -17.86 57.80
N HIS A 131 -5.20 -16.93 57.31
CA HIS A 131 -5.39 -15.62 57.94
C HIS A 131 -6.09 -15.69 59.31
N THR A 132 -6.75 -16.79 59.66
CA THR A 132 -7.39 -16.94 60.99
C THR A 132 -6.53 -17.71 62.00
N LEU A 133 -5.31 -18.13 61.63
CA LEU A 133 -4.43 -18.89 62.52
C LEU A 133 -3.38 -17.99 63.22
N TRP A 134 -3.06 -16.82 62.67
CA TRP A 134 -2.01 -15.93 63.18
C TRP A 134 -2.49 -14.88 64.19
N GLU A 135 -3.81 -14.74 64.42
CA GLU A 135 -4.38 -13.87 65.46
C GLU A 135 -4.49 -14.55 66.85
N ALA A 136 -3.96 -15.76 67.01
CA ALA A 136 -3.82 -16.36 68.33
C ALA A 136 -2.51 -15.87 68.97
N ASP A 137 -2.61 -15.30 70.16
CA ASP A 137 -1.45 -14.91 70.97
C ASP A 137 -0.49 -16.10 71.14
N PRO A 138 0.84 -15.90 71.03
CA PRO A 138 1.80 -16.98 71.26
C PRO A 138 1.64 -17.50 72.70
N PRO A 139 1.59 -18.83 72.91
CA PRO A 139 1.61 -19.40 74.25
C PRO A 139 2.88 -18.94 75.00
N PRO A 140 2.81 -18.65 76.31
CA PRO A 140 3.99 -18.27 77.08
C PRO A 140 5.05 -19.38 76.97
N GLU A 141 6.26 -18.99 76.60
CA GLU A 141 7.42 -19.85 76.51
C GLU A 141 7.74 -20.42 77.90
N GLU A 142 7.38 -21.68 78.14
CA GLU A 142 8.03 -22.49 79.16
C GLU A 142 9.07 -23.41 78.50
N GLU A 143 10.26 -23.35 79.07
CA GLU A 143 11.49 -24.01 78.70
C GLU A 143 11.33 -25.52 78.48
N THR A 144 12.08 -26.06 77.51
CA THR A 144 13.18 -27.00 77.78
C THR A 144 13.70 -27.57 76.45
N ASP A 145 14.68 -26.87 75.89
CA ASP A 145 16.06 -27.35 75.86
C ASP A 145 16.28 -28.88 75.68
N LYS A 146 15.67 -29.46 74.64
CA LYS A 146 15.91 -30.87 74.25
C LYS A 146 16.23 -31.06 72.76
N GLY A 147 16.28 -29.97 71.99
CA GLY A 147 16.61 -30.02 70.56
C GLY A 147 18.09 -29.79 70.26
N HIS A 148 18.82 -29.08 71.13
CA HIS A 148 20.16 -28.57 70.81
C HIS A 148 21.24 -29.67 70.82
N GLU A 149 21.03 -30.77 71.55
CA GLU A 149 21.97 -31.91 71.59
C GLU A 149 21.86 -32.85 70.37
N GLN A 150 20.74 -32.80 69.64
CA GLN A 150 20.55 -33.69 68.47
C GLN A 150 21.23 -33.16 67.20
N TRP A 151 21.47 -31.85 67.09
CA TRP A 151 22.06 -31.20 65.91
C TRP A 151 23.60 -31.21 65.89
N GLU A 152 24.25 -31.44 67.03
CA GLU A 152 25.72 -31.56 67.11
C GLU A 152 26.23 -32.96 66.71
N MET A 153 25.37 -33.98 66.64
CA MET A 153 25.76 -35.35 66.23
C MET A 153 25.72 -35.60 64.71
N LEU A 154 25.26 -34.64 63.90
CA LEU A 154 25.10 -34.78 62.45
C LEU A 154 26.01 -33.86 61.63
N LYS A 155 27.05 -33.27 62.22
CA LYS A 155 28.06 -32.53 61.44
C LYS A 155 29.05 -33.48 60.75
N PRO A 156 29.20 -33.44 59.42
CA PRO A 156 30.25 -34.17 58.71
C PRO A 156 31.63 -33.64 59.12
N ASN A 157 32.56 -34.57 59.37
CA ASN A 157 33.92 -34.35 59.84
C ASN A 157 34.81 -33.75 58.72
N GLN A 158 34.68 -32.45 58.47
CA GLN A 158 35.44 -31.70 57.47
C GLN A 158 36.73 -31.14 58.07
N GLU A 159 37.59 -31.98 58.62
CA GLU A 159 38.88 -31.52 59.14
C GLU A 159 39.97 -32.61 59.13
N ARG A 160 40.16 -33.26 57.98
CA ARG A 160 41.36 -34.08 57.73
C ARG A 160 41.81 -34.05 56.28
N GLU A 161 41.92 -32.86 55.69
CA GLU A 161 42.74 -32.69 54.48
C GLU A 161 43.17 -31.23 54.29
N ASN A 162 43.98 -30.73 55.22
CA ASN A 162 44.76 -29.49 55.06
C ASN A 162 46.04 -29.60 55.89
N ARG A 163 46.96 -30.48 55.45
CA ARG A 163 48.38 -30.36 55.81
C ARG A 163 49.16 -30.09 54.53
N SER A 164 49.29 -28.81 54.19
CA SER A 164 50.30 -28.36 53.24
C SER A 164 51.65 -28.27 53.96
N PRO A 165 52.73 -28.88 53.42
CA PRO A 165 54.03 -28.94 54.06
C PRO A 165 54.84 -27.69 53.70
N SER A 166 54.90 -26.71 54.59
CA SER A 166 55.86 -25.62 54.48
C SER A 166 56.03 -24.91 55.81
N GLN A 167 57.30 -24.84 56.27
CA GLN A 167 57.80 -24.50 57.61
C GLN A 167 57.91 -25.75 58.52
N GLN A 168 59.07 -26.31 58.88
CA GLN A 168 60.43 -25.77 58.92
C GLN A 168 61.46 -26.87 58.57
N GLY A 169 62.28 -26.58 57.57
CA GLY A 169 63.62 -27.11 57.41
C GLY A 169 64.54 -25.92 57.19
N PHE A 170 64.97 -25.28 58.27
CA PHE A 170 66.07 -24.31 58.24
C PHE A 170 67.36 -25.08 58.48
N LEU A 171 68.27 -25.04 57.51
CA LEU A 171 69.65 -24.57 57.63
C LEU A 171 70.48 -25.10 56.47
N HIS A 172 70.84 -24.18 55.57
CA HIS A 172 72.04 -24.29 54.74
C HIS A 172 73.08 -23.37 55.38
N PHE A 173 74.17 -23.94 55.92
CA PHE A 173 75.46 -23.25 56.02
C PHE A 173 76.58 -24.30 56.04
N ILE A 174 77.47 -24.18 55.04
CA ILE A 174 78.70 -24.91 54.71
C ILE A 174 78.51 -26.25 53.99
#